data_AF-K8P370-F1
#
_entry.id   AF-K8P370-F1
#
_cell.length_a   1.000
_cell.length_b   1.000
_cell.length_c   1.000
_cell.angle_alpha   90.00
_cell.angle_beta   90.00
_cell.angle_gamma   90.00
#
_symmetry.space_group_name_H-M   'P 1'
#
loop_
_entity.id
_entity.type
_entity.pdbx_description
1 polymer ?
#
loop_
_entity_poly.entity_id
_entity_poly.type
_entity_poly.pdbx_seq_one_letter_code
_entity_poly.pdbx_strand_id
1 'polypeptide(L)'
;MADLPRDPRLTPARPDLAAKHLEGKVTAARFAEGIELEVFDPVAPVRREPSHDAALDTEALKGERVVIYDRDAEGWVWGQLKADGYVGWLPDNALVQTRSTPTHKVTALRTFAFPGPSIKLPPVESLPLGALIEVVKTEGGFVITSQRHYLPAQHVAPLNTNETDFVAIAERFVGTPYLWGGRTSLGIDCSGLVQTSLAAAGIAAPRDSDMQEGALGTALPPSQWHDLKRGDLIFWKGHVAIVRDGSTIVHANAHHMATAIEPTDAAIVRIKAAGSDVTSVKRLR
;
A
#
# COMPACT_ATOMS: atom_id res chain seq x y z
N MET A 1 33.59 8.38 7.23
CA MET A 1 32.43 9.29 7.28
C MET A 1 31.36 8.57 8.06
N ALA A 2 30.84 9.16 9.14
CA ALA A 2 29.79 8.51 9.93
C ALA A 2 28.56 8.30 9.04
N ASP A 3 28.09 7.05 8.96
CA ASP A 3 26.90 6.68 8.22
C ASP A 3 25.71 7.41 8.87
N LEU A 4 25.07 8.35 8.15
CA LEU A 4 23.83 8.93 8.63
C LEU A 4 22.84 7.78 8.83
N PRO A 5 22.13 7.70 9.96
CA PRO A 5 21.17 6.63 10.20
C PRO A 5 20.13 6.65 9.08
N ARG A 6 20.17 5.64 8.21
CA ARG A 6 19.22 5.48 7.11
C ARG A 6 18.06 4.64 7.58
N ASP A 7 16.86 4.97 7.10
CA ASP A 7 15.67 4.21 7.44
C ASP A 7 15.78 2.79 6.84
N PRO A 8 15.81 1.72 7.66
CA PRO A 8 15.94 0.35 7.16
C PRO A 8 14.74 -0.08 6.31
N ARG A 9 13.59 0.60 6.45
CA ARG A 9 12.41 0.35 5.63
C ARG A 9 12.58 0.82 4.19
N LEU A 10 13.50 1.73 3.91
CA LEU A 10 13.75 2.28 2.56
C LEU A 10 15.17 2.02 2.05
N THR A 11 16.01 1.45 2.91
CA THR A 11 17.42 1.19 2.62
C THR A 11 17.65 -0.31 2.63
N PRO A 12 17.81 -0.96 1.46
CA PRO A 12 18.11 -2.39 1.40
C PRO A 12 19.55 -2.64 1.83
N ALA A 13 19.81 -2.52 3.13
CA ALA A 13 21.07 -2.84 3.79
C ALA A 13 20.84 -3.54 5.14
N ARG A 14 21.56 -4.65 5.34
CA ARG A 14 21.75 -5.37 6.59
C ARG A 14 23.26 -5.59 6.81
N PRO A 15 23.71 -5.93 8.02
CA PRO A 15 25.13 -6.18 8.28
C PRO A 15 25.77 -7.25 7.37
N ASP A 16 25.00 -8.27 7.01
CA ASP A 16 25.45 -9.37 6.15
C ASP A 16 25.39 -9.04 4.65
N LEU A 17 24.43 -8.22 4.21
CA LEU A 17 24.14 -7.97 2.80
C LEU A 17 23.55 -6.58 2.57
N ALA A 18 23.99 -5.89 1.53
CA ALA A 18 23.33 -4.70 1.02
C ALA A 18 23.17 -4.71 -0.51
N ALA A 19 22.27 -3.89 -1.03
CA ALA A 19 22.14 -3.66 -2.46
C ALA A 19 23.41 -3.02 -3.05
N LYS A 20 23.84 -3.44 -4.24
CA LYS A 20 25.11 -3.02 -4.87
C LYS A 20 25.23 -1.51 -5.06
N HIS A 21 24.14 -0.82 -5.36
CA HIS A 21 24.13 0.64 -5.51
C HIS A 21 24.41 1.41 -4.20
N LEU A 22 24.47 0.71 -3.06
CA LEU A 22 24.86 1.24 -1.75
C LEU A 22 26.33 0.98 -1.41
N GLU A 23 27.11 0.34 -2.28
CA GLU A 23 28.54 0.12 -2.08
C GLU A 23 29.28 1.45 -1.89
N GLY A 24 30.14 1.51 -0.87
CA GLY A 24 30.79 2.74 -0.43
C GLY A 24 29.90 3.72 0.34
N LYS A 25 28.59 3.46 0.45
CA LYS A 25 27.62 4.27 1.20
C LYS A 25 27.16 3.60 2.50
N VAL A 26 27.17 2.27 2.59
CA VAL A 26 26.89 1.49 3.81
C VAL A 26 28.01 0.51 4.08
N THR A 27 28.07 -0.01 5.30
CA THR A 27 28.88 -1.18 5.63
C THR A 27 28.01 -2.45 5.58
N ALA A 28 28.43 -3.44 4.79
CA ALA A 28 27.86 -4.77 4.72
C ALA A 28 28.94 -5.79 4.34
N ALA A 29 28.80 -7.05 4.74
CA ALA A 29 29.78 -8.10 4.42
C ALA A 29 29.86 -8.40 2.91
N ARG A 30 28.74 -8.27 2.19
CA ARG A 30 28.68 -8.41 0.73
C ARG A 30 27.63 -7.47 0.11
N PHE A 31 27.72 -7.31 -1.21
CA PHE A 31 26.81 -6.49 -2.01
C PHE A 31 26.19 -7.30 -3.15
N ALA A 32 24.90 -7.12 -3.44
CA ALA A 32 24.18 -7.82 -4.51
C ALA A 32 23.47 -6.85 -5.49
N GLU A 33 23.56 -7.13 -6.80
CA GLU A 33 22.91 -6.31 -7.86
C GLU A 33 21.38 -6.26 -7.71
N GLY A 34 20.80 -7.36 -7.23
CA GLY A 34 19.36 -7.53 -7.13
C GLY A 34 18.74 -8.08 -8.41
N ILE A 35 17.68 -8.86 -8.27
CA ILE A 35 16.93 -9.45 -9.40
C ILE A 35 15.50 -8.94 -9.32
N GLU A 36 14.98 -8.36 -10.40
CA GLU A 36 13.59 -7.94 -10.44
C GLU A 36 12.66 -9.13 -10.70
N LEU A 37 11.61 -9.23 -9.89
CA LEU A 37 10.53 -10.20 -10.00
C LEU A 37 9.17 -9.50 -9.95
N GLU A 38 8.15 -10.27 -10.32
CA GLU A 38 6.74 -9.88 -10.31
C GLU A 38 6.00 -10.58 -9.17
N VAL A 39 5.18 -9.85 -8.43
CA VAL A 39 4.24 -10.44 -7.46
C VAL A 39 3.16 -11.20 -8.21
N PHE A 40 3.11 -12.52 -8.03
CA PHE A 40 2.15 -13.38 -8.71
C PHE A 40 0.86 -13.57 -7.91
N ASP A 41 0.95 -13.71 -6.60
CA ASP A 41 -0.24 -13.86 -5.76
C ASP A 41 -1.07 -12.57 -5.71
N PRO A 42 -2.39 -12.63 -5.45
CA PRO A 42 -3.23 -11.45 -5.29
C PRO A 42 -2.66 -10.41 -4.32
N VAL A 43 -2.15 -10.93 -3.21
CA VAL A 43 -1.61 -10.21 -2.07
C VAL A 43 -0.50 -11.08 -1.48
N ALA A 44 0.72 -10.56 -1.41
CA ALA A 44 1.85 -11.19 -0.76
C ALA A 44 2.21 -10.39 0.51
N PRO A 45 2.40 -11.04 1.68
CA PRO A 45 2.80 -10.33 2.89
C PRO A 45 4.26 -9.88 2.77
N VAL A 46 4.55 -8.66 3.23
CA VAL A 46 5.90 -8.14 3.43
C VAL A 46 6.14 -8.00 4.93
N ARG A 47 7.08 -8.79 5.45
CA ARG A 47 7.30 -8.97 6.88
C ARG A 47 8.64 -8.41 7.34
N ARG A 48 8.72 -8.12 8.63
CA ARG A 48 9.92 -7.61 9.29
C ARG A 48 11.07 -8.62 9.28
N GLU A 49 10.74 -9.91 9.40
CA GLU A 49 11.66 -11.04 9.51
C GLU A 49 11.17 -12.20 8.61
N PRO A 50 12.05 -13.14 8.21
CA PRO A 50 11.69 -14.31 7.39
C PRO A 50 10.98 -15.37 8.23
N SER A 51 9.82 -15.03 8.78
CA SER A 51 9.01 -15.93 9.60
C SER A 51 7.53 -15.67 9.42
N HIS A 52 6.72 -16.74 9.45
CA HIS A 52 5.27 -16.64 9.36
C HIS A 52 4.65 -15.87 10.53
N ASP A 53 5.29 -15.90 11.69
CA ASP A 53 4.84 -15.22 12.92
C ASP A 53 5.39 -13.79 13.04
N ALA A 54 6.29 -13.38 12.14
CA ALA A 54 6.84 -12.02 12.14
C ALA A 54 5.76 -10.99 11.85
N ALA A 55 5.91 -9.79 12.43
CA ALA A 55 5.02 -8.67 12.17
C ALA A 55 4.89 -8.40 10.66
N LEU A 56 3.64 -8.18 10.23
CA LEU A 56 3.34 -7.68 8.90
C LEU A 56 3.70 -6.19 8.87
N ASP A 57 4.55 -5.79 7.93
CA ASP A 57 4.91 -4.39 7.75
C ASP A 57 4.08 -3.75 6.65
N THR A 58 3.88 -4.49 5.56
CA THR A 58 3.04 -4.08 4.44
C THR A 58 2.58 -5.30 3.64
N GLU A 59 1.79 -5.08 2.60
CA GLU A 59 1.42 -6.08 1.61
C GLU A 59 1.98 -5.66 0.25
N ALA A 60 2.29 -6.61 -0.63
CA ALA A 60 2.59 -6.38 -2.04
C ALA A 60 1.45 -6.93 -2.89
N LEU A 61 1.02 -6.21 -3.92
CA LEU A 61 -0.16 -6.56 -4.70
C LEU A 61 0.24 -7.23 -6.03
N LYS A 62 -0.63 -8.09 -6.56
CA LYS A 62 -0.41 -8.76 -7.84
C LYS A 62 0.06 -7.79 -8.93
N GLY A 63 1.11 -8.19 -9.64
CA GLY A 63 1.71 -7.45 -10.74
C GLY A 63 2.67 -6.33 -10.31
N GLU A 64 2.72 -5.96 -9.02
CA GLU A 64 3.79 -5.08 -8.51
C GLU A 64 5.18 -5.72 -8.73
N ARG A 65 6.21 -4.88 -8.81
CA ARG A 65 7.61 -5.31 -9.02
C ARG A 65 8.39 -5.25 -7.72
N VAL A 66 9.24 -6.26 -7.51
CA VAL A 66 10.11 -6.38 -6.35
C VAL A 66 11.53 -6.66 -6.82
N VAL A 67 12.51 -5.92 -6.30
CA VAL A 67 13.92 -6.24 -6.49
C VAL A 67 14.39 -7.07 -5.30
N ILE A 68 14.72 -8.34 -5.52
CA ILE A 68 15.20 -9.25 -4.48
C ILE A 68 16.72 -9.24 -4.40
N TYR A 69 17.28 -9.22 -3.20
CA TYR A 69 18.73 -9.22 -2.96
C TYR A 69 19.21 -10.52 -2.33
N ASP A 70 18.31 -11.23 -1.64
CA ASP A 70 18.64 -12.45 -0.91
C ASP A 70 17.51 -13.47 -1.00
N ARG A 71 17.89 -14.74 -0.85
CA ARG A 71 16.96 -15.87 -0.69
C ARG A 71 17.53 -16.79 0.38
N ASP A 72 16.69 -17.23 1.31
CA ASP A 72 17.06 -18.26 2.28
C ASP A 72 16.63 -19.67 1.81
N ALA A 73 16.97 -20.70 2.61
CA ALA A 73 16.63 -22.09 2.28
C ALA A 73 15.18 -22.43 2.67
N GLU A 74 14.56 -21.60 3.50
CA GLU A 74 13.24 -21.76 4.10
C GLU A 74 12.12 -21.18 3.20
N GLY A 75 12.49 -20.55 2.07
CA GLY A 75 11.55 -20.06 1.07
C GLY A 75 11.17 -18.59 1.23
N TRP A 76 11.98 -17.79 1.92
CA TRP A 76 11.85 -16.35 1.98
C TRP A 76 12.83 -15.65 1.05
N VAL A 77 12.39 -14.50 0.56
CA VAL A 77 13.25 -13.56 -0.14
C VAL A 77 13.26 -12.24 0.61
N TRP A 78 14.41 -11.59 0.62
CA TRP A 78 14.51 -10.22 1.11
C TRP A 78 14.70 -9.27 -0.07
N GLY A 79 13.85 -8.26 -0.14
CA GLY A 79 13.78 -7.40 -1.30
C GLY A 79 13.13 -6.05 -1.02
N GLN A 80 13.04 -5.26 -2.08
CA GLN A 80 12.52 -3.91 -2.08
C GLN A 80 11.39 -3.77 -3.10
N LEU A 81 10.22 -3.31 -2.67
CA LEU A 81 9.10 -2.98 -3.55
C LEU A 81 9.45 -1.78 -4.42
N LYS A 82 9.19 -1.85 -5.72
CA LYS A 82 9.43 -0.71 -6.62
C LYS A 82 8.39 0.40 -6.48
N ALA A 83 7.19 0.08 -5.98
CA ALA A 83 6.08 1.03 -5.92
C ALA A 83 6.35 2.19 -4.93
N ASP A 84 6.90 1.87 -3.76
CA ASP A 84 7.13 2.81 -2.66
C ASP A 84 8.53 2.71 -2.04
N GLY A 85 9.37 1.79 -2.51
CA GLY A 85 10.71 1.57 -1.98
C GLY A 85 10.75 0.77 -0.68
N TYR A 86 9.63 0.19 -0.22
CA TYR A 86 9.61 -0.53 1.05
C TYR A 86 10.43 -1.82 1.01
N VAL A 87 11.25 -2.03 2.04
CA VAL A 87 12.15 -3.18 2.19
C VAL A 87 11.59 -4.15 3.21
N GLY A 88 11.60 -5.44 2.88
CA GLY A 88 11.17 -6.49 3.81
C GLY A 88 11.28 -7.90 3.24
N TRP A 89 10.73 -8.85 3.97
CA TRP A 89 10.74 -10.27 3.62
C TRP A 89 9.42 -10.72 3.01
N LEU A 90 9.49 -11.47 1.92
CA LEU A 90 8.32 -12.00 1.20
C LEU A 90 8.49 -13.53 1.01
N PRO A 91 7.40 -14.29 0.90
CA PRO A 91 7.46 -15.68 0.43
C PRO A 91 7.95 -15.75 -1.02
N ASP A 92 8.98 -16.56 -1.31
CA ASP A 92 9.52 -16.72 -2.68
C ASP A 92 8.47 -17.27 -3.65
N ASN A 93 7.58 -18.15 -3.16
CA ASN A 93 6.52 -18.75 -3.97
C ASN A 93 5.42 -17.76 -4.38
N ALA A 94 5.36 -16.58 -3.76
CA ALA A 94 4.45 -15.50 -4.17
C ALA A 94 5.00 -14.70 -5.36
N LEU A 95 6.24 -14.96 -5.79
CA LEU A 95 6.93 -14.24 -6.84
C LEU A 95 7.19 -15.12 -8.06
N VAL A 96 7.21 -14.49 -9.23
CA VAL A 96 7.61 -15.11 -10.50
C VAL A 96 8.60 -14.23 -11.24
N GLN A 97 9.36 -14.84 -12.15
CA GLN A 97 10.07 -14.06 -13.19
C GLN A 97 9.06 -13.17 -13.91
N THR A 98 9.46 -11.93 -14.21
CA THR A 98 8.60 -10.97 -14.90
C THR A 98 8.08 -11.58 -16.21
N ARG A 99 6.76 -11.74 -16.31
CA ARG A 99 6.10 -12.45 -17.42
C ARG A 99 5.11 -11.57 -18.16
N SER A 100 4.56 -10.57 -17.49
CA SER A 100 3.55 -9.66 -18.05
C SER A 100 4.09 -8.24 -18.10
N THR A 101 3.56 -7.41 -19.01
CA THR A 101 3.70 -5.96 -18.91
C THR A 101 2.31 -5.41 -18.56
N PRO A 102 2.04 -5.01 -17.31
CA PRO A 102 0.74 -4.53 -16.93
C PRO A 102 0.28 -3.37 -17.82
N THR A 103 -0.97 -3.42 -18.27
CA THR A 103 -1.60 -2.37 -19.08
C THR A 103 -2.76 -1.71 -18.35
N HIS A 104 -3.28 -2.37 -17.31
CA HIS A 104 -4.43 -1.95 -16.53
C HIS A 104 -4.23 -2.20 -15.03
N LYS A 105 -5.05 -1.53 -14.23
CA LYS A 105 -5.19 -1.73 -12.79
C LYS A 105 -6.63 -2.00 -12.40
N VAL A 106 -6.85 -2.75 -11.34
CA VAL A 106 -8.17 -2.92 -10.71
C VAL A 106 -8.55 -1.61 -10.01
N THR A 107 -9.76 -1.11 -10.28
CA THR A 107 -10.32 0.12 -9.70
C THR A 107 -11.47 -0.13 -8.73
N ALA A 108 -12.09 -1.31 -8.75
CA ALA A 108 -13.02 -1.74 -7.70
C ALA A 108 -12.26 -2.08 -6.41
N LEU A 109 -12.92 -2.03 -5.23
CA LEU A 109 -12.27 -2.42 -3.96
C LEU A 109 -11.77 -3.86 -3.97
N ARG A 110 -12.49 -4.69 -4.74
CA ARG A 110 -12.18 -6.07 -5.04
C ARG A 110 -12.91 -6.47 -6.31
N THR A 111 -12.29 -7.32 -7.11
CA THR A 111 -12.93 -7.97 -8.25
C THR A 111 -12.60 -9.45 -8.26
N PHE A 112 -13.33 -10.22 -9.07
CA PHE A 112 -13.15 -11.65 -9.23
C PHE A 112 -12.68 -11.95 -10.64
N ALA A 113 -11.67 -12.81 -10.74
CA ALA A 113 -11.20 -13.38 -11.98
C ALA A 113 -11.86 -14.75 -12.19
N PHE A 114 -12.45 -14.96 -13.35
CA PHE A 114 -13.15 -16.18 -13.72
C PHE A 114 -12.35 -16.96 -14.78
N PRO A 115 -12.47 -18.30 -14.84
CA PRO A 115 -11.79 -19.12 -15.84
C PRO A 115 -12.46 -19.07 -17.23
N GLY A 116 -13.58 -18.35 -17.36
CA GLY A 116 -14.35 -18.21 -18.59
C GLY A 116 -15.27 -16.98 -18.55
N PRO A 117 -15.96 -16.66 -19.66
CA PRO A 117 -16.79 -15.46 -19.79
C PRO A 117 -18.15 -15.60 -19.08
N SER A 118 -18.14 -15.95 -17.80
CA SER A 118 -19.36 -16.12 -17.00
C SER A 118 -19.08 -15.88 -15.52
N ILE A 119 -19.83 -14.93 -14.94
CA ILE A 119 -19.79 -14.63 -13.50
C ILE A 119 -20.37 -15.76 -12.62
N LYS A 120 -20.97 -16.79 -13.23
CA LYS A 120 -21.53 -17.95 -12.52
C LYS A 120 -20.48 -19.05 -12.29
N LEU A 121 -19.29 -18.92 -12.89
CA LEU A 121 -18.19 -19.84 -12.66
C LEU A 121 -17.54 -19.55 -11.30
N PRO A 122 -16.95 -20.55 -10.63
CA PRO A 122 -16.16 -20.31 -9.43
C PRO A 122 -14.98 -19.39 -9.79
N PRO A 123 -14.77 -18.27 -9.09
CA PRO A 123 -13.58 -17.45 -9.28
C PRO A 123 -12.31 -18.26 -9.06
N VAL A 124 -11.32 -18.05 -9.92
CA VAL A 124 -9.97 -18.62 -9.74
C VAL A 124 -9.10 -17.73 -8.85
N GLU A 125 -9.43 -16.45 -8.77
CA GLU A 125 -8.66 -15.46 -8.04
C GLU A 125 -9.55 -14.26 -7.65
N SER A 126 -9.20 -13.59 -6.56
CA SER A 126 -9.82 -12.34 -6.10
C SER A 126 -8.75 -11.26 -6.04
N LEU A 127 -8.93 -10.17 -6.79
CA LEU A 127 -7.93 -9.12 -6.92
C LEU A 127 -8.35 -7.84 -6.20
N PRO A 128 -7.48 -7.24 -5.37
CA PRO A 128 -7.77 -6.00 -4.66
C PRO A 128 -7.65 -4.76 -5.57
N LEU A 129 -8.18 -3.63 -5.09
CA LEU A 129 -7.90 -2.30 -5.63
C LEU A 129 -6.39 -2.10 -5.82
N GLY A 130 -5.96 -1.63 -7.00
CA GLY A 130 -4.56 -1.37 -7.30
C GLY A 130 -3.78 -2.56 -7.86
N ALA A 131 -4.32 -3.78 -7.85
CA ALA A 131 -3.69 -4.93 -8.51
C ALA A 131 -3.48 -4.64 -10.00
N LEU A 132 -2.30 -4.97 -10.51
CA LEU A 132 -1.86 -4.69 -11.87
C LEU A 132 -2.05 -5.92 -12.75
N ILE A 133 -2.64 -5.73 -13.93
CA ILE A 133 -2.89 -6.82 -14.89
C ILE A 133 -2.57 -6.40 -16.32
N GLU A 134 -2.14 -7.37 -17.12
CA GLU A 134 -2.04 -7.24 -18.56
C GLU A 134 -3.36 -7.68 -19.20
N VAL A 135 -4.06 -6.75 -19.82
CA VAL A 135 -5.27 -7.03 -20.62
C VAL A 135 -4.88 -7.26 -22.07
N VAL A 136 -5.29 -8.39 -22.63
CA VAL A 136 -5.03 -8.78 -24.03
C VAL A 136 -6.24 -8.55 -24.94
N LYS A 137 -7.45 -8.60 -24.37
CA LYS A 137 -8.71 -8.44 -25.10
C LYS A 137 -9.81 -7.96 -24.17
N THR A 138 -10.79 -7.25 -24.70
CA THR A 138 -12.05 -6.94 -24.03
C THR A 138 -13.20 -7.50 -24.86
N GLU A 139 -14.09 -8.30 -24.27
CA GLU A 139 -15.19 -8.95 -24.97
C GLU A 139 -16.32 -9.32 -24.00
N GLY A 140 -17.57 -9.15 -24.42
CA GLY A 140 -18.73 -9.64 -23.66
C GLY A 140 -18.86 -9.05 -22.25
N GLY A 141 -18.38 -7.82 -22.03
CA GLY A 141 -18.37 -7.17 -20.71
C GLY A 141 -17.20 -7.57 -19.81
N PHE A 142 -16.26 -8.38 -20.31
CA PHE A 142 -15.05 -8.78 -19.58
C PHE A 142 -13.80 -8.19 -20.21
N VAL A 143 -12.82 -7.85 -19.37
CA VAL A 143 -11.41 -7.82 -19.78
C VAL A 143 -10.84 -9.22 -19.63
N ILE A 144 -9.99 -9.61 -20.57
CA ILE A 144 -9.34 -10.91 -20.62
C ILE A 144 -7.84 -10.70 -20.44
N THR A 145 -7.24 -11.39 -19.47
CA THR A 145 -5.81 -11.27 -19.18
C THR A 145 -4.96 -12.22 -20.04
N SER A 146 -3.63 -12.03 -20.05
CA SER A 146 -2.69 -12.98 -20.67
C SER A 146 -2.74 -14.39 -20.06
N GLN A 147 -3.25 -14.53 -18.83
CA GLN A 147 -3.50 -15.81 -18.17
C GLN A 147 -4.87 -16.41 -18.52
N ARG A 148 -5.60 -15.81 -19.47
CA ARG A 148 -6.97 -16.18 -19.86
C ARG A 148 -7.99 -16.09 -18.72
N HIS A 149 -7.75 -15.20 -17.76
CA HIS A 149 -8.75 -14.84 -16.75
C HIS A 149 -9.69 -13.78 -17.28
N TYR A 150 -10.97 -13.88 -16.91
CA TYR A 150 -12.02 -12.96 -17.29
C TYR A 150 -12.43 -12.14 -16.07
N LEU A 151 -12.31 -10.81 -16.14
CA LEU A 151 -12.71 -9.90 -15.06
C LEU A 151 -13.79 -8.94 -15.58
N PRO A 152 -14.80 -8.55 -14.78
CA PRO A 152 -15.76 -7.54 -15.19
C PRO A 152 -15.05 -6.24 -15.63
N ALA A 153 -15.31 -5.79 -16.86
CA ALA A 153 -14.56 -4.68 -17.46
C ALA A 153 -14.70 -3.38 -16.67
N GLN A 154 -15.85 -3.16 -16.04
CA GLN A 154 -16.13 -1.98 -15.20
C GLN A 154 -15.30 -1.92 -13.90
N HIS A 155 -14.61 -3.00 -13.51
CA HIS A 155 -13.77 -3.04 -12.31
C HIS A 155 -12.29 -2.75 -12.61
N VAL A 156 -11.95 -2.44 -13.86
CA VAL A 156 -10.58 -2.33 -14.34
C VAL A 156 -10.47 -1.08 -15.21
N ALA A 157 -9.35 -0.37 -15.10
CA ALA A 157 -9.05 0.78 -15.95
C ALA A 157 -7.60 0.76 -16.43
N PRO A 158 -7.26 1.43 -17.56
CA PRO A 158 -5.88 1.63 -17.98
C PRO A 158 -5.02 2.26 -16.87
N LEU A 159 -3.73 1.95 -16.81
CA LEU A 159 -2.83 2.39 -15.73
C LEU A 159 -2.82 3.91 -15.51
N ASN A 160 -2.94 4.69 -16.58
CA ASN A 160 -2.95 6.15 -16.55
C ASN A 160 -4.29 6.77 -16.14
N THR A 161 -5.32 5.95 -15.83
CA THR A 161 -6.60 6.44 -15.33
C THR A 161 -6.47 6.72 -13.84
N ASN A 162 -6.73 7.96 -13.42
CA ASN A 162 -6.69 8.37 -12.02
C ASN A 162 -8.07 8.83 -11.58
N GLU A 163 -8.49 8.41 -10.39
CA GLU A 163 -9.69 8.97 -9.75
C GLU A 163 -9.38 10.39 -9.23
N THR A 164 -10.34 11.30 -9.32
CA THR A 164 -10.10 12.73 -9.01
C THR A 164 -10.21 13.08 -7.54
N ASP A 165 -10.81 12.20 -6.74
CA ASP A 165 -11.06 12.43 -5.31
C ASP A 165 -10.66 11.19 -4.50
N PHE A 166 -9.44 11.22 -3.95
CA PHE A 166 -8.93 10.12 -3.12
C PHE A 166 -9.72 9.95 -1.82
N VAL A 167 -10.44 10.98 -1.36
CA VAL A 167 -11.27 10.87 -0.16
C VAL A 167 -12.48 9.98 -0.44
N ALA A 168 -13.08 10.09 -1.64
CA ALA A 168 -14.16 9.18 -2.06
C ALA A 168 -13.69 7.72 -2.16
N ILE A 169 -12.42 7.51 -2.52
CA ILE A 169 -11.80 6.18 -2.51
C ILE A 169 -11.66 5.66 -1.08
N ALA A 170 -11.19 6.48 -0.15
CA ALA A 170 -11.10 6.13 1.26
C ALA A 170 -12.47 5.81 1.87
N GLU A 171 -13.51 6.55 1.51
CA GLU A 171 -14.89 6.32 1.94
C GLU A 171 -15.43 4.94 1.51
N ARG A 172 -14.98 4.41 0.36
CA ARG A 172 -15.36 3.05 -0.07
C ARG A 172 -14.89 1.98 0.91
N PHE A 173 -13.81 2.21 1.66
CA PHE A 173 -13.28 1.25 2.62
C PHE A 173 -14.05 1.22 3.95
N VAL A 174 -15.00 2.12 4.21
CA VAL A 174 -15.76 2.14 5.47
C VAL A 174 -16.35 0.75 5.78
N GLY A 175 -16.09 0.27 7.00
CA GLY A 175 -16.44 -1.08 7.46
C GLY A 175 -15.36 -2.14 7.22
N THR A 176 -14.31 -1.86 6.45
CA THR A 176 -13.15 -2.77 6.29
C THR A 176 -12.46 -2.96 7.64
N PRO A 177 -12.19 -4.19 8.10
CA PRO A 177 -11.49 -4.43 9.36
C PRO A 177 -10.12 -3.76 9.43
N TYR A 178 -9.74 -3.30 10.61
CA TYR A 178 -8.39 -2.81 10.84
C TYR A 178 -7.41 -3.99 10.87
N LEU A 179 -6.41 -3.95 10.01
CA LEU A 179 -5.32 -4.93 9.98
C LEU A 179 -3.99 -4.18 9.91
N TRP A 180 -3.18 -4.31 10.95
CA TRP A 180 -1.81 -3.79 10.95
C TRP A 180 -1.02 -4.33 9.74
N GLY A 181 -0.39 -3.45 8.97
CA GLY A 181 0.32 -3.81 7.74
C GLY A 181 -0.59 -3.97 6.51
N GLY A 182 -1.91 -3.99 6.67
CA GLY A 182 -2.86 -4.22 5.59
C GLY A 182 -3.00 -3.06 4.60
N ARG A 183 -3.19 -3.37 3.31
CA ARG A 183 -3.42 -2.42 2.20
C ARG A 183 -4.71 -2.69 1.42
N THR A 184 -5.55 -3.63 1.85
CA THR A 184 -6.67 -4.15 1.03
C THR A 184 -8.03 -4.10 1.73
N SER A 185 -9.09 -4.35 0.96
CA SER A 185 -10.47 -4.44 1.50
C SER A 185 -10.71 -5.67 2.40
N LEU A 186 -9.72 -6.54 2.60
CA LEU A 186 -9.76 -7.65 3.57
C LEU A 186 -9.26 -7.21 4.95
N GLY A 187 -8.46 -6.15 4.98
CA GLY A 187 -7.84 -5.60 6.16
C GLY A 187 -6.94 -4.44 5.76
N ILE A 188 -7.10 -3.30 6.43
CA ILE A 188 -6.33 -2.09 6.11
C ILE A 188 -5.96 -1.33 7.38
N ASP A 189 -4.75 -0.78 7.44
CA ASP A 189 -4.35 0.13 8.50
C ASP A 189 -4.47 1.61 8.10
N CYS A 190 -4.15 2.50 9.03
CA CYS A 190 -4.34 3.93 8.86
C CYS A 190 -3.57 4.49 7.67
N SER A 191 -2.28 4.18 7.55
CA SER A 191 -1.42 4.70 6.49
C SER A 191 -1.59 3.92 5.18
N GLY A 192 -2.01 2.65 5.23
CA GLY A 192 -2.43 1.86 4.08
C GLY A 192 -3.68 2.43 3.43
N LEU A 193 -4.65 2.93 4.21
CA LEU A 193 -5.82 3.63 3.68
C LEU A 193 -5.43 4.89 2.91
N VAL A 194 -4.54 5.71 3.49
CA VAL A 194 -4.01 6.91 2.82
C VAL A 194 -3.24 6.53 1.55
N GLN A 195 -2.32 5.58 1.64
CA GLN A 195 -1.47 5.16 0.53
C GLN A 195 -2.31 4.61 -0.63
N THR A 196 -3.20 3.66 -0.37
CA THR A 196 -4.05 3.03 -1.40
C THR A 196 -4.98 4.05 -2.06
N SER A 197 -5.54 4.98 -1.27
CA SER A 197 -6.43 6.02 -1.81
C SER A 197 -5.67 7.01 -2.70
N LEU A 198 -4.51 7.49 -2.25
CA LEU A 198 -3.67 8.39 -3.04
C LEU A 198 -3.15 7.73 -4.31
N ALA A 199 -2.71 6.47 -4.24
CA ALA A 199 -2.24 5.72 -5.39
C ALA A 199 -3.33 5.56 -6.47
N ALA A 200 -4.58 5.32 -6.07
CA ALA A 200 -5.72 5.27 -7.00
C ALA A 200 -6.02 6.63 -7.66
N ALA A 201 -5.69 7.74 -6.98
CA ALA A 201 -5.71 9.10 -7.54
C ALA A 201 -4.40 9.50 -8.27
N GLY A 202 -3.45 8.59 -8.44
CA GLY A 202 -2.18 8.83 -9.13
C GLY A 202 -1.15 9.62 -8.32
N ILE A 203 -1.33 9.73 -7.01
CA ILE A 203 -0.41 10.40 -6.09
C ILE A 203 0.38 9.34 -5.33
N ALA A 204 1.71 9.33 -5.48
CA ALA A 204 2.57 8.43 -4.74
C ALA A 204 2.66 8.84 -3.27
N ALA A 205 2.63 7.86 -2.37
CA ALA A 205 2.74 8.08 -0.93
C ALA A 205 3.64 7.01 -0.30
N PRO A 206 4.48 7.38 0.69
CA PRO A 206 5.17 6.41 1.52
C PRO A 206 4.19 5.51 2.28
N ARG A 207 4.66 4.34 2.74
CA ARG A 207 3.80 3.35 3.39
C ARG A 207 3.39 3.69 4.82
N ASP A 208 4.31 4.24 5.61
CA ASP A 208 4.12 4.43 7.05
C ASP A 208 3.72 5.86 7.38
N SER A 209 2.90 6.04 8.43
CA SER A 209 2.33 7.35 8.79
C SER A 209 3.40 8.41 9.09
N ASP A 210 4.52 8.03 9.70
CA ASP A 210 5.63 8.93 10.00
C ASP A 210 6.37 9.38 8.72
N MET A 211 6.56 8.48 7.77
CA MET A 211 7.09 8.83 6.45
C MET A 211 6.12 9.71 5.67
N GLN A 212 4.82 9.41 5.73
CA GLN A 212 3.77 10.22 5.11
C GLN A 212 3.74 11.63 5.67
N GLU A 213 3.83 11.79 7.00
CA GLU A 213 3.89 13.10 7.67
C GLU A 213 5.08 13.94 7.17
N GLY A 214 6.24 13.30 7.00
CA GLY A 214 7.47 13.92 6.50
C GLY A 214 7.42 14.30 5.01
N ALA A 215 6.76 13.49 4.17
CA ALA A 215 6.86 13.61 2.72
C ALA A 215 5.64 14.24 2.03
N LEU A 216 4.43 14.08 2.58
CA LEU A 216 3.19 14.47 1.90
C LEU A 216 2.79 15.90 2.22
N GLY A 217 2.40 16.67 1.20
CA GLY A 217 1.73 17.96 1.36
C GLY A 217 2.53 19.03 2.12
N THR A 218 1.86 20.14 2.40
CA THR A 218 2.41 21.27 3.18
C THR A 218 1.79 21.28 4.57
N ALA A 219 2.61 21.46 5.61
CA ALA A 219 2.10 21.58 6.97
C ALA A 219 1.32 22.89 7.15
N LEU A 220 0.11 22.79 7.71
CA LEU A 220 -0.69 23.93 8.10
C LEU A 220 -0.23 24.44 9.47
N PRO A 221 -0.14 25.77 9.68
CA PRO A 221 0.12 26.32 10.99
C PRO A 221 -1.00 25.90 11.97
N PRO A 222 -0.70 25.67 13.26
CA PRO A 222 -1.71 25.28 14.26
C PRO A 222 -2.94 26.20 14.32
N SER A 223 -2.74 27.49 14.03
CA SER A 223 -3.84 28.46 13.94
C SER A 223 -4.86 28.16 12.86
N GLN A 224 -4.55 27.31 11.86
CA GLN A 224 -5.46 26.92 10.78
C GLN A 224 -6.07 25.52 10.96
N TRP A 225 -5.79 24.82 12.06
CA TRP A 225 -6.32 23.47 12.28
C TRP A 225 -7.84 23.42 12.49
N HIS A 226 -8.50 24.57 12.60
CA HIS A 226 -9.96 24.70 12.64
C HIS A 226 -10.61 24.91 11.25
N ASP A 227 -9.81 25.21 10.21
CA ASP A 227 -10.26 25.39 8.81
C ASP A 227 -9.82 24.18 7.96
N LEU A 228 -10.28 23.00 8.38
CA LEU A 228 -9.96 21.74 7.72
C LEU A 228 -10.72 21.63 6.39
N LYS A 229 -10.02 21.16 5.36
CA LYS A 229 -10.56 20.94 4.01
C LYS A 229 -10.54 19.46 3.68
N ARG A 230 -11.50 19.04 2.85
CA ARG A 230 -11.54 17.69 2.29
C ARG A 230 -10.18 17.34 1.67
N GLY A 231 -9.59 16.24 2.12
CA GLY A 231 -8.28 15.77 1.68
C GLY A 231 -7.09 16.28 2.50
N ASP A 232 -7.31 17.13 3.52
CA ASP A 232 -6.27 17.33 4.52
C ASP A 232 -5.98 16.02 5.26
N LEU A 233 -4.74 15.83 5.68
CA LEU A 233 -4.29 14.68 6.46
C LEU A 233 -4.00 15.15 7.89
N ILE A 234 -4.58 14.49 8.89
CA ILE A 234 -4.28 14.74 10.30
C ILE A 234 -3.38 13.62 10.79
N PHE A 235 -2.24 13.98 11.38
CA PHE A 235 -1.26 13.05 11.89
C PHE A 235 -1.20 13.07 13.41
N TRP A 236 -0.94 11.90 13.97
CA TRP A 236 -0.55 11.67 15.35
C TRP A 236 0.67 10.75 15.33
N LYS A 237 1.33 10.58 16.48
CA LYS A 237 2.40 9.59 16.59
C LYS A 237 1.85 8.19 16.28
N GLY A 238 2.25 7.62 15.13
CA GLY A 238 1.87 6.29 14.67
C GLY A 238 0.44 6.17 14.11
N HIS A 239 -0.22 7.28 13.77
CA HIS A 239 -1.57 7.25 13.20
C HIS A 239 -1.82 8.41 12.23
N VAL A 240 -2.67 8.18 11.24
CA VAL A 240 -3.08 9.19 10.26
C VAL A 240 -4.57 9.05 9.92
N ALA A 241 -5.22 10.17 9.63
CA ALA A 241 -6.59 10.23 9.15
C ALA A 241 -6.74 11.18 7.97
N ILE A 242 -7.74 10.94 7.12
CA ILE A 242 -8.10 11.81 6.00
C ILE A 242 -9.30 12.66 6.43
N VAL A 243 -9.22 13.97 6.30
CA VAL A 243 -10.36 14.88 6.47
C VAL A 243 -11.35 14.62 5.34
N ARG A 244 -12.56 14.21 5.71
CA ARG A 244 -13.64 13.92 4.78
C ARG A 244 -14.35 15.19 4.34
N ASP A 245 -14.67 16.03 5.31
CA ASP A 245 -15.36 17.32 5.17
C ASP A 245 -14.99 18.22 6.37
N GLY A 246 -15.65 19.37 6.51
CA GLY A 246 -15.33 20.35 7.56
C GLY A 246 -15.54 19.87 9.00
N SER A 247 -16.11 18.69 9.23
CA SER A 247 -16.46 18.20 10.58
C SER A 247 -16.11 16.74 10.85
N THR A 248 -15.78 15.96 9.81
CA THR A 248 -15.53 14.52 9.95
C THR A 248 -14.23 14.08 9.28
N ILE A 249 -13.66 13.00 9.81
CA ILE A 249 -12.54 12.27 9.23
C ILE A 249 -12.97 10.88 8.78
N VAL A 250 -12.24 10.30 7.84
CA VAL A 250 -12.25 8.87 7.52
C VAL A 250 -10.88 8.28 7.83
N HIS A 251 -10.84 7.19 8.58
CA HIS A 251 -9.60 6.49 8.92
C HIS A 251 -9.80 5.02 9.31
N ALA A 252 -8.79 4.19 9.08
CA ALA A 252 -8.73 2.85 9.64
C ALA A 252 -8.06 2.93 11.02
N ASN A 253 -8.74 2.47 12.07
CA ASN A 253 -8.27 2.68 13.43
C ASN A 253 -8.56 1.48 14.36
N ALA A 254 -7.71 1.31 15.37
CA ALA A 254 -7.81 0.24 16.36
C ALA A 254 -8.87 0.49 17.45
N HIS A 255 -9.53 1.66 17.48
CA HIS A 255 -10.64 1.91 18.40
C HIS A 255 -11.93 1.24 17.92
N HIS A 256 -12.26 1.44 16.64
CA HIS A 256 -13.38 0.80 15.96
C HIS A 256 -13.03 -0.59 15.42
N MET A 257 -11.73 -0.94 15.37
CA MET A 257 -11.20 -2.11 14.68
C MET A 257 -11.65 -2.19 13.21
N ALA A 258 -11.84 -1.04 12.58
CA ALA A 258 -12.33 -0.89 11.22
C ALA A 258 -11.96 0.48 10.63
N THR A 259 -12.18 0.63 9.32
CA THR A 259 -12.30 1.94 8.67
C THR A 259 -13.64 2.57 9.05
N ALA A 260 -13.60 3.76 9.64
CA ALA A 260 -14.77 4.47 10.13
C ALA A 260 -14.75 5.94 9.69
N ILE A 261 -15.94 6.52 9.60
CA ILE A 261 -16.14 7.98 9.56
C ILE A 261 -16.61 8.40 10.94
N GLU A 262 -15.93 9.36 11.56
CA GLU A 262 -16.31 9.90 12.87
C GLU A 262 -16.06 11.43 12.94
N PRO A 263 -16.69 12.14 13.90
CA PRO A 263 -16.45 13.57 14.10
C PRO A 263 -14.99 13.85 14.45
N THR A 264 -14.38 14.81 13.76
CA THR A 264 -12.96 15.15 13.91
C THR A 264 -12.60 15.54 15.34
N ASP A 265 -13.39 16.41 15.96
CA ASP A 265 -13.13 16.90 17.32
C ASP A 265 -13.23 15.79 18.36
N ALA A 266 -14.21 14.90 18.21
CA ALA A 266 -14.38 13.75 19.10
C ALA A 266 -13.19 12.79 18.98
N ALA A 267 -12.71 12.51 17.76
CA ALA A 267 -11.54 11.70 17.53
C ALA A 267 -10.28 12.32 18.14
N ILE A 268 -10.04 13.63 17.95
CA ILE A 268 -8.89 14.34 18.52
C ILE A 268 -8.91 14.25 20.05
N VAL A 269 -10.04 14.52 20.70
CA VAL A 269 -10.18 14.43 22.16
C VAL A 269 -9.92 13.00 22.64
N ARG A 270 -10.52 12.00 21.97
CA ARG A 270 -10.38 10.58 22.33
C ARG A 270 -8.93 10.09 22.19
N ILE A 271 -8.26 10.40 21.08
CA ILE A 271 -6.88 9.97 20.80
C ILE A 271 -5.91 10.68 21.76
N LYS A 272 -6.16 11.96 22.08
CA LYS A 272 -5.42 12.68 23.11
C LYS A 272 -5.55 12.04 24.49
N ALA A 273 -6.77 11.65 24.88
CA ALA A 273 -7.00 10.94 26.15
C ALA A 273 -6.27 9.58 26.21
N ALA A 274 -6.00 8.96 25.06
CA ALA A 274 -5.18 7.77 24.93
C ALA A 274 -3.65 8.05 24.88
N GLY A 275 -3.24 9.31 25.04
CA GLY A 275 -1.83 9.71 25.16
C GLY A 275 -1.15 10.14 23.84
N SER A 276 -1.91 10.44 22.79
CA SER A 276 -1.34 10.88 21.51
C SER A 276 -1.96 12.20 21.05
N ASP A 277 -1.19 13.28 21.05
CA ASP A 277 -1.59 14.58 20.51
C ASP A 277 -1.42 14.62 18.97
N VAL A 278 -2.19 15.50 18.32
CA VAL A 278 -2.01 15.80 16.89
C VAL A 278 -0.60 16.36 16.69
N THR A 279 0.18 15.75 15.82
CA THR A 279 1.55 16.17 15.50
C THR A 279 1.57 17.17 14.37
N SER A 280 0.74 16.97 13.33
CA SER A 280 0.58 17.92 12.25
C SER A 280 -0.75 17.76 11.50
N VAL A 281 -1.14 18.81 10.79
CA VAL A 281 -2.15 18.76 9.74
C VAL A 281 -1.48 19.14 8.43
N LYS A 282 -1.62 18.32 7.39
CA LYS A 282 -0.95 18.47 6.10
C LYS A 282 -2.00 18.64 5.00
N ARG A 283 -1.81 19.62 4.12
CA ARG A 283 -2.68 19.86 2.95
C ARG A 283 -1.96 19.46 1.68
N LEU A 284 -2.58 18.58 0.89
CA LEU A 284 -2.11 18.25 -0.46
C LEU A 284 -2.41 19.41 -1.41
N ARG A 285 -1.53 19.65 -2.39
CA ARG A 285 -1.69 20.71 -3.39
C ARG A 285 -2.54 20.26 -4.56
#